data_AF-A0A2V7Z7U9-F1
#
_entry.id   AF-A0A2V7Z7U9-F1
#
_cell.length_a   1.000
_cell.length_b   1.000
_cell.length_c   1.000
_cell.angle_alpha   90.00
_cell.angle_beta   90.00
_cell.angle_gamma   90.00
#
_symmetry.space_group_name_H-M   'P 1'
#
loop_
_entity.id
_entity.type
_entity.pdbx_description
1 polymer ?
#
loop_
_entity_poly.entity_id
_entity_poly.type
_entity_poly.pdbx_seq_one_letter_code
_entity_poly.pdbx_strand_id
1 'polypeptide(L)'
;MAKHILERGEHPVFYYGSAYAGSVEPHYVAAVFLLLGESSSSYRIAMGGLVLLILIGVYVLTREAFGRFAAILALAYLAFPPFFFLYKGLTSDGHYDAFDLFTIAVLILCLRIEKALPEKRELRLLTAGLGFAIGLGWWLNPITPAISVTAVGWLLIRKRPRSLSGNAAYLLGGFVLGSAPWTVWNLRHRWASLASPELGPVDATGALHNLSEVFRHSLPLLAGGARLRVGTSWDTFPYSSLLISLVLLVLLVTAVRRALGGQRVPLLFLLCFIALVLTVIWSTRYVPSEPRVLFPYYVLIPPLLGLGFERWSRRKTGRIPAIAFGGVLVFAHGADMAVQHRHLENTAGEVTASLVPLENALRKEHVRHVYTDYWTAYRLTFESNEEIIASPIPGDDLVRYPPYLQEVESDRASGAVFRGDRDRCLDAYLREQRLPYRRLFVEPFGVYARLPIDVQQFLKRGDGIPLPREAFRVGWTIGPHPTGIPRGRASRATVSFRNEGPCPWPTAVHLGYHWRPQDPGLPFIRDGGRAIPNRRVEPGELVTLSVPLKAPDQPGRYLLQYDLVFEQVDWFEPRGGAIVTVPMEVR
;
A
#
# COMPACT_ATOMS: atom_id res chain seq x y z
N MET A 1 0.36 -17.54 5.01
CA MET A 1 1.34 -17.21 6.07
C MET A 1 0.92 -17.74 7.44
N ALA A 2 -0.14 -17.25 8.08
CA ALA A 2 -0.55 -17.75 9.41
C ALA A 2 -0.78 -19.28 9.42
N LYS A 3 -1.46 -19.81 8.39
CA LYS A 3 -1.57 -21.24 8.09
C LYS A 3 -0.21 -21.94 8.04
N HIS A 4 0.74 -21.43 7.26
CA HIS A 4 2.10 -21.99 7.16
C HIS A 4 2.91 -21.92 8.46
N ILE A 5 2.73 -20.87 9.27
CA ILE A 5 3.32 -20.80 10.61
C ILE A 5 2.81 -21.97 11.47
N LEU A 6 1.50 -22.24 11.41
CA LEU A 6 0.86 -23.27 12.22
C LEU A 6 1.14 -24.70 11.71
N GLU A 7 0.94 -24.96 10.43
CA GLU A 7 1.00 -26.33 9.86
C GLU A 7 2.41 -26.75 9.47
N ARG A 8 3.21 -25.80 8.94
CA ARG A 8 4.54 -26.08 8.38
C ARG A 8 5.68 -25.65 9.30
N GLY A 9 5.38 -24.96 10.40
CA GLY A 9 6.39 -24.40 11.31
C GLY A 9 7.25 -23.31 10.66
N GLU A 10 6.76 -22.68 9.59
CA GLU A 10 7.49 -21.60 8.92
C GLU A 10 7.46 -20.33 9.78
N HIS A 11 8.60 -19.74 10.12
CA HIS A 11 8.68 -18.47 10.85
C HIS A 11 9.30 -17.36 9.99
N PRO A 12 8.55 -16.83 9.01
CA PRO A 12 9.05 -15.77 8.16
C PRO A 12 9.29 -14.51 8.99
N VAL A 13 10.41 -13.81 8.77
CA VAL A 13 10.73 -12.57 9.50
C VAL A 13 9.91 -11.39 8.98
N PHE A 14 9.61 -11.37 7.68
CA PHE A 14 8.79 -10.35 7.04
C PHE A 14 7.59 -10.98 6.35
N TYR A 15 6.61 -10.16 5.96
CA TYR A 15 5.56 -10.62 5.05
C TYR A 15 6.18 -11.18 3.76
N TYR A 16 5.54 -12.20 3.18
CA TYR A 16 6.05 -12.88 1.99
C TYR A 16 6.21 -11.88 0.84
N GLY A 17 7.27 -12.01 0.05
CA GLY A 17 7.59 -11.08 -1.05
C GLY A 17 7.94 -9.66 -0.59
N SER A 18 8.38 -9.48 0.65
CA SER A 18 8.79 -8.20 1.21
C SER A 18 10.08 -8.34 2.03
N ALA A 19 10.93 -7.31 1.98
CA ALA A 19 12.11 -7.19 2.86
C ALA A 19 11.87 -6.18 4.01
N TYR A 20 10.62 -5.79 4.22
CA TYR A 20 10.13 -4.93 5.29
C TYR A 20 8.76 -5.48 5.76
N ALA A 21 8.11 -4.88 6.76
CA ALA A 21 6.85 -5.38 7.34
C ALA A 21 7.08 -6.63 8.18
N GLY A 22 7.41 -6.43 9.46
CA GLY A 22 7.63 -7.54 10.40
C GLY A 22 6.37 -8.39 10.57
N SER A 23 6.54 -9.71 10.70
CA SER A 23 5.46 -10.71 10.65
C SER A 23 4.71 -10.93 11.98
N VAL A 24 4.69 -9.94 12.88
CA VAL A 24 4.06 -10.06 14.22
C VAL A 24 2.57 -10.41 14.12
N GLU A 25 1.82 -9.74 13.24
CA GLU A 25 0.39 -10.02 13.05
C GLU A 25 0.14 -11.45 12.53
N PRO A 26 0.83 -11.96 11.49
CA PRO A 26 0.71 -13.36 11.08
C PRO A 26 0.93 -14.38 12.21
N HIS A 27 1.89 -14.12 13.11
CA HIS A 27 2.13 -14.99 14.27
C HIS A 27 0.97 -14.93 15.27
N TYR A 28 0.39 -13.76 15.50
CA TYR A 28 -0.83 -13.61 16.29
C TYR A 28 -2.03 -14.34 15.65
N VAL A 29 -2.22 -14.20 14.33
CA VAL A 29 -3.30 -14.90 13.61
C VAL A 29 -3.09 -16.42 13.66
N ALA A 30 -1.85 -16.90 13.55
CA ALA A 30 -1.53 -18.32 13.70
C ALA A 30 -1.91 -18.86 15.10
N ALA A 31 -1.68 -18.07 16.15
CA ALA A 31 -2.11 -18.42 17.51
C ALA A 31 -3.65 -18.48 17.63
N VAL A 32 -4.38 -17.62 16.92
CA VAL A 32 -5.86 -17.70 16.88
C VAL A 32 -6.32 -18.93 16.08
N PHE A 33 -5.67 -19.26 14.96
CA PHE A 33 -5.94 -20.47 14.19
C PHE A 33 -5.72 -21.74 14.99
N LEU A 34 -4.69 -21.78 15.84
CA LEU A 34 -4.46 -22.90 16.77
C LEU A 34 -5.67 -23.14 17.70
N LEU A 35 -6.38 -22.09 18.08
CA LEU A 35 -7.51 -22.17 19.03
C LEU A 35 -8.87 -22.39 18.35
N LEU A 36 -9.09 -21.77 17.20
CA LEU A 36 -10.40 -21.71 16.54
C LEU A 36 -10.47 -22.48 15.21
N GLY A 37 -9.36 -23.08 14.78
CA GLY A 37 -9.19 -23.69 13.47
C GLY A 37 -8.93 -22.67 12.37
N GLU A 38 -8.44 -23.16 11.24
CA GLU A 38 -8.07 -22.36 10.07
C GLU A 38 -9.29 -22.07 9.20
N SER A 39 -9.79 -20.83 9.27
CA SER A 39 -10.93 -20.42 8.45
C SER A 39 -10.95 -18.90 8.28
N SER A 40 -11.69 -18.44 7.25
CA SER A 40 -11.96 -17.01 7.06
C SER A 40 -12.70 -16.40 8.27
N SER A 41 -13.50 -17.18 9.01
CA SER A 41 -14.18 -16.74 10.23
C SER A 41 -13.19 -16.53 11.38
N SER A 42 -12.28 -17.48 11.62
CA SER A 42 -11.23 -17.35 12.64
C SER A 42 -10.31 -16.17 12.36
N TYR A 43 -10.00 -15.92 11.08
CA TYR A 43 -9.22 -14.77 10.66
C TYR A 43 -9.93 -13.45 10.96
N ARG A 44 -11.24 -13.35 10.67
CA ARG A 44 -12.04 -12.15 11.01
C ARG A 44 -12.09 -11.90 12.52
N ILE A 45 -12.19 -12.96 13.33
CA ILE A 45 -12.13 -12.85 14.79
C ILE A 45 -10.75 -12.33 15.23
N ALA A 46 -9.67 -12.85 14.64
CA ALA A 46 -8.31 -12.40 14.95
C ALA A 46 -8.15 -10.89 14.70
N MET A 47 -8.51 -10.42 13.50
CA MET A 47 -8.43 -8.99 13.13
C MET A 47 -9.35 -8.12 13.99
N GLY A 48 -10.58 -8.57 14.25
CA GLY A 48 -11.49 -7.87 15.18
C GLY A 48 -10.89 -7.75 16.60
N GLY A 49 -10.14 -8.77 17.04
CA GLY A 49 -9.38 -8.74 18.29
C GLY A 49 -8.27 -7.68 18.29
N LEU A 50 -7.53 -7.50 17.19
CA LEU A 50 -6.51 -6.45 17.07
C LEU A 50 -7.14 -5.06 17.13
N VAL A 51 -8.22 -4.82 16.40
CA VAL A 51 -8.98 -3.55 16.47
C VAL A 51 -9.47 -3.29 17.89
N LEU A 52 -9.99 -4.30 18.59
CA LEU A 52 -10.42 -4.16 19.98
C LEU A 52 -9.24 -3.80 20.91
N LEU A 53 -8.08 -4.41 20.72
CA LEU A 53 -6.87 -4.07 21.47
C LEU A 53 -6.42 -2.63 21.21
N ILE A 54 -6.55 -2.13 19.98
CA ILE A 54 -6.28 -0.72 19.64
C ILE A 54 -7.26 0.21 20.38
N LEU A 55 -8.57 -0.10 20.37
CA LEU A 55 -9.58 0.69 21.09
C LEU A 55 -9.28 0.77 22.60
N ILE A 56 -8.98 -0.38 23.22
CA ILE A 56 -8.59 -0.46 24.64
C ILE A 56 -7.30 0.32 24.87
N GLY A 57 -6.30 0.15 24.01
CA GLY A 57 -5.01 0.81 24.10
C GLY A 57 -5.11 2.34 23.99
N VAL A 58 -5.89 2.86 23.04
CA VAL A 58 -6.17 4.30 22.91
C VAL A 58 -6.92 4.83 24.14
N TYR A 59 -7.89 4.09 24.68
CA TYR A 59 -8.56 4.47 25.93
C TYR A 59 -7.57 4.57 27.10
N VAL A 60 -6.74 3.55 27.30
CA VAL A 60 -5.73 3.52 28.38
C VAL A 60 -4.73 4.66 28.21
N LEU A 61 -4.18 4.83 27.00
CA LEU A 61 -3.25 5.89 26.65
C LEU A 61 -3.86 7.27 26.94
N THR A 62 -5.08 7.52 26.46
CA THR A 62 -5.77 8.80 26.64
C THR A 62 -6.10 9.05 28.11
N ARG A 63 -6.50 8.01 28.85
CA ARG A 63 -6.80 8.11 30.29
C ARG A 63 -5.55 8.48 31.07
N GLU A 64 -4.40 7.87 30.74
CA GLU A 64 -3.13 8.20 31.35
C GLU A 64 -2.61 9.60 30.97
N ALA A 65 -2.90 10.06 29.74
CA ALA A 65 -2.44 11.34 29.21
C ALA A 65 -3.29 12.54 29.65
N PHE A 66 -4.62 12.41 29.57
CA PHE A 66 -5.57 13.51 29.65
C PHE A 66 -6.73 13.26 30.64
N GLY A 67 -6.88 12.05 31.16
CA GLY A 67 -7.90 11.68 32.13
C GLY A 67 -9.11 10.96 31.53
N ARG A 68 -10.01 10.48 32.41
CA ARG A 68 -11.11 9.56 32.06
C ARG A 68 -12.09 10.15 31.04
N PHE A 69 -12.44 11.42 31.14
CA PHE A 69 -13.47 12.01 30.27
C PHE A 69 -12.98 12.17 28.83
N ALA A 70 -11.77 12.70 28.63
CA ALA A 70 -11.12 12.74 27.32
C ALA A 70 -10.96 11.33 26.72
N ALA A 71 -10.65 10.32 27.54
CA ALA A 71 -10.52 8.93 27.10
C ALA A 71 -11.81 8.32 26.57
N ILE A 72 -12.95 8.59 27.22
CA ILE A 72 -14.26 8.14 26.73
C ILE A 72 -14.59 8.80 25.39
N LEU A 73 -14.26 10.09 25.22
CA LEU A 73 -14.51 10.83 23.98
C LEU A 73 -13.62 10.34 22.83
N ALA A 74 -12.34 10.06 23.10
CA ALA A 74 -11.43 9.46 22.12
C ALA A 74 -11.88 8.05 21.72
N LEU A 75 -12.33 7.24 22.70
CA LEU A 75 -12.91 5.92 22.44
C LEU A 75 -14.19 6.02 21.61
N ALA A 76 -15.08 6.97 21.91
CA ALA A 76 -16.31 7.17 21.14
C ALA A 76 -16.05 7.52 19.68
N TYR A 77 -15.01 8.34 19.40
CA TYR A 77 -14.57 8.65 18.04
C TYR A 77 -14.16 7.39 17.26
N LEU A 78 -13.50 6.43 17.91
CA LEU A 78 -13.05 5.18 17.28
C LEU A 78 -14.09 4.05 17.33
N ALA A 79 -15.05 4.11 18.25
CA ALA A 79 -16.16 3.16 18.34
C ALA A 79 -17.20 3.39 17.23
N PHE A 80 -17.31 4.63 16.74
CA PHE A 80 -18.02 4.99 15.51
C PHE A 80 -17.01 5.54 14.51
N PRO A 81 -16.11 4.72 13.96
CA PRO A 81 -14.94 5.22 13.24
C PRO A 81 -15.26 5.64 11.81
N PRO A 82 -14.40 6.46 11.19
CA PRO A 82 -14.40 6.64 9.74
C PRO A 82 -14.04 5.33 9.02
N PHE A 83 -14.44 5.19 7.76
CA PHE A 83 -14.31 3.94 7.01
C PHE A 83 -12.90 3.44 6.87
N PHE A 84 -11.95 4.34 6.69
CA PHE A 84 -10.56 3.98 6.49
C PHE A 84 -9.97 3.19 7.68
N PHE A 85 -10.40 3.48 8.92
CA PHE A 85 -9.94 2.76 10.11
C PHE A 85 -10.32 1.29 10.06
N LEU A 86 -11.60 0.98 9.79
CA LEU A 86 -12.08 -0.40 9.69
C LEU A 86 -11.56 -1.09 8.43
N TYR A 87 -11.47 -0.36 7.31
CA TYR A 87 -10.93 -0.90 6.08
C TYR A 87 -9.50 -1.41 6.29
N LYS A 88 -8.60 -0.60 6.88
CA LYS A 88 -7.21 -1.04 7.11
C LYS A 88 -7.02 -1.90 8.36
N GLY A 89 -7.84 -1.76 9.40
CA GLY A 89 -7.75 -2.60 10.60
C GLY A 89 -8.44 -3.96 10.49
N LEU A 90 -9.32 -4.17 9.50
CA LEU A 90 -9.97 -5.47 9.28
C LEU A 90 -9.46 -6.20 8.03
N THR A 91 -8.71 -5.51 7.17
CA THR A 91 -8.02 -6.14 6.04
C THR A 91 -6.53 -6.31 6.36
N SER A 92 -6.01 -7.55 6.25
CA SER A 92 -4.58 -7.84 6.44
C SER A 92 -3.82 -7.45 5.18
N ASP A 93 -3.76 -6.16 4.90
CA ASP A 93 -2.98 -5.57 3.80
C ASP A 93 -1.59 -5.10 4.28
N GLY A 94 -1.11 -5.66 5.40
CA GLY A 94 0.16 -5.30 6.01
C GLY A 94 0.09 -5.44 7.52
N HIS A 95 0.94 -4.66 8.20
CA HIS A 95 1.26 -4.70 9.63
C HIS A 95 0.77 -3.43 10.36
N TYR A 96 -0.36 -2.87 9.92
CA TYR A 96 -0.83 -1.55 10.36
C TYR A 96 -1.41 -1.58 11.78
N ASP A 97 -2.10 -2.66 12.17
CA ASP A 97 -2.63 -2.78 13.53
C ASP A 97 -1.50 -2.95 14.55
N ALA A 98 -0.49 -3.75 14.21
CA ALA A 98 0.73 -3.87 14.99
C ALA A 98 1.48 -2.54 15.07
N PHE A 99 1.44 -1.71 14.01
CA PHE A 99 2.02 -0.37 14.05
C PHE A 99 1.28 0.54 15.05
N ASP A 100 -0.05 0.49 15.10
CA ASP A 100 -0.83 1.24 16.08
C ASP A 100 -0.61 0.73 17.52
N LEU A 101 -0.61 -0.59 17.73
CA LEU A 101 -0.32 -1.20 19.03
C LEU A 101 1.11 -0.86 19.52
N PHE A 102 2.09 -0.86 18.62
CA PHE A 102 3.43 -0.35 18.89
C PHE A 102 3.41 1.13 19.33
N THR A 103 2.70 1.98 18.60
CA THR A 103 2.61 3.42 18.88
C THR A 103 2.01 3.65 20.27
N ILE A 104 0.95 2.90 20.60
CA ILE A 104 0.32 2.91 21.92
C ILE A 104 1.33 2.51 23.00
N ALA A 105 2.05 1.40 22.82
CA ALA A 105 3.02 0.90 23.79
C ALA A 105 4.14 1.92 24.06
N VAL A 106 4.73 2.50 23.01
CA VAL A 106 5.78 3.52 23.12
C VAL A 106 5.29 4.74 23.89
N LEU A 107 4.10 5.24 23.58
CA LEU A 107 3.56 6.43 24.24
C LEU A 107 3.18 6.16 25.70
N ILE A 108 2.58 5.01 26.02
CA ILE A 108 2.28 4.63 27.41
C ILE A 108 3.58 4.52 28.22
N LEU A 109 4.59 3.82 27.69
CA LEU A 109 5.88 3.66 28.38
C LEU A 109 6.58 5.01 28.57
N CYS A 110 6.56 5.88 27.56
CA CYS A 110 7.09 7.24 27.65
C CYS A 110 6.40 8.05 28.76
N LEU A 111 5.06 8.04 28.82
CA LEU A 111 4.30 8.74 29.87
C LEU A 111 4.55 8.17 31.27
N ARG A 112 4.68 6.84 31.39
CA ARG A 112 5.00 6.19 32.67
C ARG A 112 6.41 6.52 33.15
N ILE A 113 7.39 6.56 32.26
CA ILE A 113 8.75 7.02 32.58
C ILE A 113 8.74 8.48 33.01
N GLU A 114 8.02 9.35 32.29
CA GLU A 114 7.91 10.78 32.65
C GLU A 114 7.31 10.97 34.06
N LYS A 115 6.29 10.19 34.41
CA LYS A 115 5.68 10.19 35.75
C LYS A 115 6.60 9.61 36.84
N ALA A 116 7.38 8.58 36.53
CA ALA A 116 8.27 7.93 37.47
C ALA A 116 9.56 8.74 37.78
N LEU A 117 10.01 9.58 36.84
CA LEU A 117 11.24 10.38 36.96
C LEU A 117 11.27 11.28 38.22
N PRO A 118 10.24 12.10 38.53
CA PRO A 118 10.19 12.90 39.74
C PRO A 118 10.19 12.07 41.03
N GLU A 119 9.61 10.87 41.00
CA GLU A 119 9.40 10.00 42.16
C GLU A 119 10.64 9.16 42.50
N LYS A 120 11.74 9.29 41.75
CA LYS A 120 12.99 8.48 41.91
C LYS A 120 12.74 6.97 41.92
N ARG A 121 11.66 6.50 41.26
CA ARG A 121 11.39 5.07 41.11
C ARG A 121 12.43 4.41 40.20
N GLU A 122 12.58 3.10 40.34
CA GLU A 122 13.44 2.32 39.44
C GLU A 122 12.88 2.34 38.01
N LEU A 123 13.73 2.74 37.05
CA LEU A 123 13.33 2.93 35.65
C LEU A 123 13.78 1.78 34.73
N ARG A 124 14.55 0.81 35.24
CA ARG A 124 15.22 -0.21 34.41
C ARG A 124 14.23 -1.01 33.57
N LEU A 125 13.17 -1.54 34.18
CA LEU A 125 12.16 -2.32 33.47
C LEU A 125 11.35 -1.46 32.48
N LEU A 126 10.99 -0.23 32.85
CA LEU A 126 10.26 0.67 31.95
C LEU A 126 11.11 1.10 30.75
N THR A 127 12.39 1.38 30.98
CA THR A 127 13.33 1.76 29.92
C THR A 127 13.71 0.57 29.03
N ALA A 128 13.89 -0.63 29.60
CA ALA A 128 14.03 -1.85 28.82
C ALA A 128 12.78 -2.15 27.99
N GLY A 129 11.59 -2.00 28.58
CA GLY A 129 10.32 -2.15 27.87
C GLY A 129 10.14 -1.13 26.74
N LEU A 130 10.53 0.13 26.96
CA LEU A 130 10.52 1.16 25.91
C LEU A 130 11.48 0.79 24.78
N GLY A 131 12.69 0.33 25.13
CA GLY A 131 13.68 -0.15 24.17
C GLY A 131 13.12 -1.30 23.34
N PHE A 132 12.54 -2.30 23.99
CA PHE A 132 11.91 -3.44 23.33
C PHE A 132 10.79 -3.02 22.38
N ALA A 133 9.90 -2.11 22.81
CA ALA A 133 8.88 -1.57 21.95
C ALA A 133 9.49 -0.87 20.72
N ILE A 134 10.50 -0.01 20.89
CA ILE A 134 11.21 0.66 19.78
C ILE A 134 11.85 -0.36 18.82
N GLY A 135 12.49 -1.41 19.35
CA GLY A 135 13.07 -2.48 18.55
C GLY A 135 12.02 -3.26 17.75
N LEU A 136 10.86 -3.52 18.36
CA LEU A 136 9.72 -4.14 17.70
C LEU A 136 9.18 -3.24 16.57
N GLY A 137 9.02 -1.94 16.85
CA GLY A 137 8.64 -0.94 15.84
C GLY A 137 9.60 -0.92 14.65
N TRP A 138 10.92 -0.94 14.93
CA TRP A 138 11.97 -0.99 13.91
C TRP A 138 11.82 -2.21 12.99
N TRP A 139 11.49 -3.37 13.55
CA TRP A 139 11.20 -4.57 12.77
C TRP A 139 9.89 -4.47 11.98
N LEU A 140 8.85 -3.87 12.57
CA LEU A 140 7.53 -3.71 11.96
C LEU A 140 7.56 -2.80 10.73
N ASN A 141 7.91 -1.53 10.88
CA ASN A 141 7.77 -0.53 9.82
C ASN A 141 8.95 0.46 9.79
N PRO A 142 9.53 0.75 8.61
CA PRO A 142 10.58 1.76 8.44
C PRO A 142 10.18 3.19 8.84
N ILE A 143 8.89 3.49 8.99
CA ILE A 143 8.38 4.81 9.40
C ILE A 143 8.29 4.98 10.93
N THR A 144 8.29 3.88 11.68
CA THR A 144 8.24 3.90 13.16
C THR A 144 9.36 4.71 13.86
N PRO A 145 10.57 4.90 13.29
CA PRO A 145 11.61 5.71 13.92
C PRO A 145 11.17 7.16 14.17
N ALA A 146 10.27 7.70 13.35
CA ALA A 146 9.75 9.07 13.52
C ALA A 146 9.12 9.28 14.90
N ILE A 147 8.30 8.31 15.33
CA ILE A 147 7.62 8.33 16.64
C ILE A 147 8.61 7.99 17.75
N SER A 148 9.47 6.98 17.53
CA SER A 148 10.45 6.51 18.52
C SER A 148 11.45 7.59 18.91
N VAL A 149 12.06 8.25 17.92
CA VAL A 149 13.04 9.33 18.14
C VAL A 149 12.38 10.52 18.83
N THR A 150 11.14 10.85 18.45
CA THR A 150 10.39 11.93 19.11
C THR A 150 10.12 11.60 20.59
N ALA A 151 9.70 10.38 20.89
CA ALA A 151 9.45 9.94 22.27
C ALA A 151 10.72 9.89 23.12
N VAL A 152 11.85 9.43 22.57
CA VAL A 152 13.13 9.42 23.30
C VAL A 152 13.68 10.84 23.47
N GLY A 153 13.68 11.65 22.42
CA GLY A 153 14.09 13.05 22.46
C GLY A 153 13.28 13.86 23.48
N TRP A 154 11.97 13.58 23.57
CA TRP A 154 11.10 14.14 24.59
C TRP A 154 11.59 13.88 26.03
N LEU A 155 11.99 12.64 26.33
CA LEU A 155 12.51 12.27 27.64
C LEU A 155 13.86 12.95 27.94
N LEU A 156 14.73 13.09 26.93
CA LEU A 156 16.08 13.66 27.08
C LEU A 156 16.08 15.18 27.30
N ILE A 157 15.23 15.92 26.58
CA ILE A 157 15.21 17.39 26.64
C ILE A 157 14.71 17.90 28.00
N ARG A 158 13.92 17.11 28.75
CA ARG A 158 13.04 17.67 29.78
C ARG A 158 13.43 17.45 31.25
N LYS A 159 14.33 16.54 31.65
CA LYS A 159 14.88 16.44 33.04
C LYS A 159 16.22 15.68 33.13
N ARG A 160 17.18 16.22 33.91
CA ARG A 160 18.49 15.67 34.35
C ARG A 160 19.01 14.45 33.54
N PRO A 161 19.86 14.64 32.51
CA PRO A 161 20.35 13.55 31.65
C PRO A 161 21.02 12.39 32.42
N ARG A 162 21.51 12.63 33.64
CA ARG A 162 22.21 11.64 34.48
C ARG A 162 21.39 10.38 34.82
N SER A 163 20.06 10.44 35.01
CA SER A 163 19.29 9.22 35.33
C SER A 163 18.89 8.42 34.09
N LEU A 164 18.70 9.08 32.95
CA LEU A 164 18.43 8.41 31.67
C LEU A 164 19.71 7.83 31.05
N SER A 165 20.86 8.51 31.18
CA SER A 165 22.16 8.00 30.74
C SER A 165 22.55 6.72 31.49
N GLY A 166 22.25 6.64 32.79
CA GLY A 166 22.46 5.41 33.58
C GLY A 166 21.56 4.25 33.15
N ASN A 167 20.45 4.52 32.46
CA ASN A 167 19.53 3.50 31.95
C ASN A 167 19.67 3.24 30.44
N ALA A 168 20.62 3.91 29.77
CA ALA A 168 20.82 3.74 28.33
C ALA A 168 21.13 2.29 27.94
N ALA A 169 21.85 1.55 28.80
CA ALA A 169 22.12 0.13 28.60
C ALA A 169 20.83 -0.73 28.60
N TYR A 170 19.84 -0.39 29.44
CA TYR A 170 18.55 -1.09 29.46
C TYR A 170 17.71 -0.76 28.24
N LEU A 171 17.67 0.51 27.83
CA LEU A 171 17.01 0.92 26.58
C LEU A 171 17.64 0.21 25.37
N LEU A 172 18.96 0.19 25.28
CA LEU A 172 19.69 -0.49 24.21
C LEU A 172 19.48 -2.01 24.24
N GLY A 173 19.56 -2.63 25.42
CA GLY A 173 19.30 -4.06 25.58
C GLY A 173 17.89 -4.44 25.15
N GLY A 174 16.89 -3.64 25.56
CA GLY A 174 15.52 -3.78 25.09
C GLY A 174 15.41 -3.66 23.58
N PHE A 175 16.03 -2.63 22.98
CA PHE A 175 16.02 -2.41 21.53
C PHE A 175 16.62 -3.59 20.76
N VAL A 176 17.77 -4.09 21.19
CA VAL A 176 18.43 -5.24 20.57
C VAL A 176 17.53 -6.47 20.64
N LEU A 177 16.87 -6.72 21.78
CA LEU A 177 15.94 -7.83 21.92
C LEU A 177 14.70 -7.66 21.02
N GLY A 178 14.10 -6.47 20.98
CA GLY A 178 12.91 -6.20 20.16
C GLY A 178 13.18 -6.25 18.65
N SER A 179 14.38 -5.83 18.22
CA SER A 179 14.80 -5.82 16.82
C SER A 179 15.51 -7.11 16.39
N ALA A 180 15.66 -8.10 17.28
CA ALA A 180 16.44 -9.29 17.01
C ALA A 180 16.04 -10.05 15.72
N PRO A 181 14.74 -10.25 15.40
CA PRO A 181 14.35 -10.91 14.15
C PRO A 181 14.86 -10.16 12.91
N TRP A 182 14.71 -8.82 12.91
CA TRP A 182 15.18 -7.95 11.85
C TRP A 182 16.71 -7.98 11.71
N THR A 183 17.44 -7.91 12.83
CA THR A 183 18.91 -7.90 12.83
C THR A 183 19.46 -9.23 12.31
N VAL A 184 18.98 -10.37 12.84
CA VAL A 184 19.44 -11.70 12.43
C VAL A 184 19.16 -11.95 10.95
N TRP A 185 18.00 -11.53 10.45
CA TRP A 185 17.67 -11.67 9.04
C TRP A 185 18.59 -10.84 8.16
N ASN A 186 18.84 -9.57 8.49
CA ASN A 186 19.68 -8.70 7.68
C ASN A 186 21.14 -9.12 7.64
N LEU A 187 21.67 -9.69 8.73
CA LEU A 187 23.01 -10.28 8.74
C LEU A 187 23.17 -11.41 7.71
N ARG A 188 22.08 -12.11 7.37
CA ARG A 188 22.06 -13.17 6.36
C ARG A 188 21.70 -12.68 4.95
N HIS A 189 21.10 -11.49 4.84
CA HIS A 189 20.55 -10.96 3.58
C HIS A 189 21.19 -9.63 3.16
N ARG A 190 22.45 -9.38 3.57
CA ARG A 190 23.24 -8.19 3.17
C ARG A 190 22.50 -6.86 3.36
N TRP A 191 21.78 -6.74 4.48
CA TRP A 191 21.00 -5.53 4.80
C TRP A 191 19.91 -5.17 3.76
N ALA A 192 19.37 -6.17 3.05
CA ALA A 192 18.37 -5.96 2.00
C ALA A 192 17.14 -5.17 2.46
N SER A 193 16.78 -5.21 3.76
CA SER A 193 15.65 -4.42 4.26
C SER A 193 15.87 -2.91 4.17
N LEU A 194 17.11 -2.46 4.08
CA LEU A 194 17.48 -1.04 3.96
C LEU A 194 17.64 -0.59 2.51
N ALA A 195 17.68 -1.54 1.57
CA ALA A 195 17.92 -1.27 0.15
C ALA A 195 16.65 -1.32 -0.70
N SER A 196 15.46 -1.53 -0.11
CA SER A 196 14.22 -1.58 -0.88
C SER A 196 13.98 -0.23 -1.58
N PRO A 197 13.72 -0.22 -2.90
CA PRO A 197 13.39 1.01 -3.65
C PRO A 197 12.21 1.78 -3.07
N GLU A 198 11.29 1.06 -2.41
CA GLU A 198 10.13 1.64 -1.73
C GLU A 198 10.53 2.46 -0.49
N LEU A 199 11.78 2.43 -0.05
CA LEU A 199 12.31 3.28 1.03
C LEU A 199 13.01 4.53 0.48
N GLY A 200 13.01 4.70 -0.84
CA GLY A 200 13.60 5.86 -1.50
C GLY A 200 12.92 7.17 -1.09
N PRO A 201 13.68 8.26 -0.96
CA PRO A 201 13.10 9.58 -0.74
C PRO A 201 12.55 10.17 -2.04
N VAL A 202 11.60 11.10 -1.92
CA VAL A 202 11.24 12.03 -3.01
C VAL A 202 12.12 13.29 -2.95
N ASP A 203 12.15 14.07 -4.04
CA ASP A 203 12.79 15.40 -4.04
C ASP A 203 11.95 16.45 -3.29
N ALA A 204 12.48 17.67 -3.13
CA ALA A 204 11.80 18.73 -2.39
C ALA A 204 10.46 19.14 -3.01
N THR A 205 10.35 19.13 -4.34
CA THR A 205 9.11 19.43 -5.07
C THR A 205 8.05 18.36 -4.80
N GLY A 206 8.45 17.09 -4.86
CA GLY A 206 7.62 15.94 -4.49
C GLY A 206 7.18 15.99 -3.03
N ALA A 207 8.07 16.37 -2.11
CA ALA A 207 7.72 16.51 -0.69
C ALA A 207 6.68 17.63 -0.45
N LEU A 208 6.80 18.76 -1.15
CA LEU A 208 5.80 19.84 -1.09
C LEU A 208 4.45 19.42 -1.70
N HIS A 209 4.48 18.68 -2.81
CA HIS A 209 3.27 18.09 -3.39
C HIS A 209 2.61 17.13 -2.39
N ASN A 210 3.38 16.18 -1.84
CA ASN A 210 2.91 15.23 -0.85
C ASN A 210 2.31 15.93 0.38
N LEU A 211 2.95 17.01 0.86
CA LEU A 211 2.42 17.81 1.97
C LEU A 211 1.06 18.42 1.64
N SER A 212 0.89 18.99 0.43
CA SER A 212 -0.41 19.49 -0.03
C SER A 212 -1.46 18.37 -0.08
N GLU A 213 -1.09 17.19 -0.57
CA GLU A 213 -1.97 16.03 -0.65
C GLU A 213 -2.38 15.50 0.73
N VAL A 214 -1.49 15.58 1.73
CA VAL A 214 -1.81 15.20 3.11
C VAL A 214 -2.98 16.04 3.62
N PHE A 215 -2.93 17.37 3.45
CA PHE A 215 -3.98 18.26 3.96
C PHE A 215 -5.25 18.26 3.10
N ARG A 216 -5.13 18.15 1.78
CA ARG A 216 -6.28 18.22 0.87
C ARG A 216 -7.07 16.93 0.79
N HIS A 217 -6.41 15.78 0.93
CA HIS A 217 -7.03 14.48 0.67
C HIS A 217 -6.87 13.52 1.85
N SER A 218 -5.64 13.30 2.35
CA SER A 218 -5.39 12.24 3.33
C SER A 218 -6.02 12.49 4.70
N LEU A 219 -5.89 13.69 5.27
CA LEU A 219 -6.48 14.00 6.58
C LEU A 219 -8.02 14.01 6.53
N PRO A 220 -8.68 14.63 5.51
CA PRO A 220 -10.11 14.48 5.32
C PRO A 220 -10.55 13.00 5.20
N LEU A 221 -9.83 12.18 4.43
CA LEU A 221 -10.12 10.76 4.26
C LEU A 221 -10.01 9.99 5.60
N LEU A 222 -8.90 10.16 6.31
CA LEU A 222 -8.68 9.54 7.62
C LEU A 222 -9.74 9.94 8.64
N ALA A 223 -10.34 11.12 8.49
CA ALA A 223 -11.38 11.66 9.34
C ALA A 223 -12.82 11.36 8.87
N GLY A 224 -13.01 10.64 7.76
CA GLY A 224 -14.35 10.33 7.20
C GLY A 224 -15.02 11.47 6.44
N GLY A 225 -14.28 12.54 6.13
CA GLY A 225 -14.73 13.65 5.30
C GLY A 225 -14.54 13.43 3.80
N ALA A 226 -13.71 12.46 3.40
CA ALA A 226 -13.44 12.15 1.99
C ALA A 226 -13.48 10.65 1.71
N ARG A 227 -13.61 10.28 0.43
CA ARG A 227 -13.83 8.90 -0.02
C ARG A 227 -12.53 8.14 -0.35
N LEU A 228 -12.51 6.84 -0.03
CA LEU A 228 -11.55 5.86 -0.55
C LEU A 228 -11.88 5.58 -2.03
N ARG A 229 -10.91 5.71 -2.93
CA ARG A 229 -11.00 5.56 -4.41
C ARG A 229 -11.65 6.74 -5.16
N VAL A 230 -11.12 6.97 -6.37
CA VAL A 230 -11.26 8.23 -7.11
C VAL A 230 -12.47 8.19 -8.05
N GLY A 231 -13.41 9.10 -7.82
CA GLY A 231 -14.42 9.55 -8.79
C GLY A 231 -14.22 11.04 -9.10
N THR A 232 -15.24 11.72 -9.63
CA THR A 232 -15.18 13.16 -9.92
C THR A 232 -15.24 14.07 -8.68
N SER A 233 -15.65 13.54 -7.51
CA SER A 233 -15.66 14.27 -6.24
C SER A 233 -15.00 13.47 -5.10
N TRP A 234 -14.21 14.17 -4.29
CA TRP A 234 -13.50 13.61 -3.13
C TRP A 234 -14.38 13.54 -1.88
N ASP A 235 -15.40 14.41 -1.81
CA ASP A 235 -16.26 14.55 -0.66
C ASP A 235 -17.22 13.36 -0.48
N THR A 236 -17.32 12.86 0.75
CA THR A 236 -18.36 11.90 1.17
C THR A 236 -19.76 12.44 0.86
N PHE A 237 -20.01 13.69 1.22
CA PHE A 237 -21.21 14.47 0.87
C PHE A 237 -20.79 15.93 0.61
N PRO A 238 -21.53 16.74 -0.15
CA PRO A 238 -21.06 18.06 -0.57
C PRO A 238 -20.41 18.89 0.55
N TYR A 239 -19.15 19.30 0.33
CA TYR A 239 -18.32 20.08 1.25
C TYR A 239 -17.85 19.36 2.53
N SER A 240 -18.00 18.03 2.63
CA SER A 240 -17.64 17.26 3.82
C SER A 240 -16.16 17.36 4.17
N SER A 241 -15.24 17.38 3.20
CA SER A 241 -13.80 17.47 3.49
C SER A 241 -13.45 18.76 4.22
N LEU A 242 -14.02 19.89 3.76
CA LEU A 242 -13.83 21.21 4.37
C LEU A 242 -14.48 21.28 5.75
N LEU A 243 -15.74 20.84 5.86
CA LEU A 243 -16.50 20.87 7.11
C LEU A 243 -15.79 20.05 8.21
N ILE A 244 -15.38 18.82 7.91
CA ILE A 244 -14.72 17.93 8.86
C ILE A 244 -13.34 18.47 9.24
N SER A 245 -12.58 18.98 8.27
CA SER A 245 -11.29 19.63 8.56
C SER A 245 -11.44 20.82 9.50
N LEU A 246 -12.49 21.65 9.33
CA LEU A 246 -12.76 22.79 10.20
C LEU A 246 -13.14 22.34 11.62
N VAL A 247 -14.01 21.33 11.75
CA VAL A 247 -14.40 20.76 13.06
C VAL A 247 -13.18 20.21 13.80
N LEU A 248 -12.34 19.42 13.11
CA LEU A 248 -11.10 18.90 13.68
C LEU A 248 -10.15 20.02 14.08
N LEU A 249 -9.97 21.04 13.24
CA LEU A 249 -9.13 22.20 13.54
C LEU A 249 -9.59 22.90 14.82
N VAL A 250 -10.88 23.18 14.96
CA VAL A 250 -11.45 23.85 16.15
C VAL A 250 -11.21 23.04 17.43
N LEU A 251 -11.35 21.71 17.35
CA LEU A 251 -11.09 20.82 18.48
C LEU A 251 -9.59 20.76 18.82
N LEU A 252 -8.72 20.63 17.80
CA LEU A 252 -7.27 20.54 17.95
C LEU A 252 -6.62 21.86 18.41
N VAL A 253 -7.22 23.02 18.13
CA VAL A 253 -6.76 24.32 18.65
C VAL A 253 -6.64 24.31 20.18
N THR A 254 -7.47 23.53 20.87
CA THR A 254 -7.33 23.34 22.34
C THR A 254 -6.01 22.67 22.70
N ALA A 255 -5.65 21.59 22.00
CA ALA A 255 -4.40 20.89 22.22
C ALA A 255 -3.20 21.78 21.89
N VAL A 256 -3.25 22.50 20.76
CA VAL A 256 -2.20 23.44 20.34
C VAL A 256 -2.02 24.56 21.36
N ARG A 257 -3.11 25.22 21.80
CA ARG A 257 -3.04 26.27 22.83
C ARG A 257 -2.48 25.76 24.15
N ARG A 258 -2.85 24.54 24.57
CA ARG A 258 -2.30 23.92 25.78
C ARG A 258 -0.81 23.62 25.62
N ALA A 259 -0.39 23.10 24.47
CA ALA A 259 1.01 22.84 24.15
C ALA A 259 1.86 24.12 24.17
N LEU A 260 1.40 25.17 23.48
CA LEU A 260 2.03 26.50 23.47
C LEU A 260 2.02 27.16 24.86
N GLY A 261 0.99 26.91 25.67
CA GLY A 261 0.91 27.30 27.07
C GLY A 261 1.76 26.45 28.02
N GLY A 262 2.63 25.57 27.50
CA GLY A 262 3.59 24.79 28.28
C GLY A 262 3.11 23.42 28.76
N GLN A 263 1.87 23.00 28.46
CA GLN A 263 1.41 21.66 28.79
C GLN A 263 2.16 20.62 27.95
N ARG A 264 2.73 19.66 28.66
CA ARG A 264 3.75 18.77 28.10
C ARG A 264 3.14 17.67 27.24
N VAL A 265 2.15 16.96 27.78
CA VAL A 265 1.56 15.80 27.12
C VAL A 265 0.93 16.13 25.76
N PRO A 266 0.13 17.21 25.58
CA PRO A 266 -0.38 17.56 24.25
C PRO A 266 0.73 17.87 23.24
N LEU A 267 1.85 18.47 23.69
CA LEU A 267 3.00 18.76 22.84
C LEU A 267 3.67 17.47 22.34
N LEU A 268 3.83 16.45 23.18
CA LEU A 268 4.37 15.15 22.76
C LEU A 268 3.56 14.52 21.61
N PHE A 269 2.24 14.46 21.74
CA PHE A 269 1.36 13.91 20.71
C PHE A 269 1.44 14.71 19.40
N LEU A 270 1.46 16.05 19.49
CA LEU A 270 1.62 16.93 18.32
C LEU A 270 2.99 16.73 17.65
N LEU A 271 4.07 16.63 18.41
CA LEU A 271 5.40 16.39 17.88
C LEU A 271 5.50 15.02 17.20
N CYS A 272 4.93 13.96 17.79
CA CYS A 272 4.89 12.64 17.17
C CYS A 272 4.12 12.66 15.85
N PHE A 273 2.99 13.37 15.80
CA PHE A 273 2.20 13.51 14.58
C PHE A 273 2.93 14.34 13.51
N ILE A 274 3.59 15.44 13.90
CA ILE A 274 4.42 16.23 13.00
C ILE A 274 5.58 15.40 12.46
N ALA A 275 6.29 14.65 13.31
CA ALA A 275 7.38 13.77 12.87
C ALA A 275 6.92 12.69 11.91
N LEU A 276 5.74 12.10 12.15
CA LEU A 276 5.10 11.16 11.24
C LEU A 276 4.81 11.80 9.88
N VAL A 277 4.13 12.96 9.85
CA VAL A 277 3.82 13.68 8.60
C VAL A 277 5.11 14.06 7.86
N LEU A 278 6.11 14.60 8.57
CA LEU A 278 7.40 14.92 7.96
C LEU A 278 8.04 13.68 7.33
N THR A 279 8.02 12.53 8.00
CA THR A 279 8.58 11.29 7.43
C THR A 279 7.79 10.82 6.20
N VAL A 280 6.47 10.92 6.25
CA VAL A 280 5.58 10.50 5.16
C VAL A 280 5.74 11.34 3.91
N ILE A 281 5.85 12.68 4.03
CA ILE A 281 5.96 13.55 2.84
C ILE A 281 7.24 13.30 2.04
N TRP A 282 8.31 12.83 2.69
CA TRP A 282 9.57 12.49 2.04
C TRP A 282 9.60 11.07 1.47
N SER A 283 8.57 10.25 1.67
CA SER A 283 8.57 8.83 1.28
C SER A 283 7.91 8.59 -0.08
N THR A 284 8.56 7.79 -0.94
CA THR A 284 7.95 7.27 -2.17
C THR A 284 6.78 6.29 -1.92
N ARG A 285 6.59 5.84 -0.67
CA ARG A 285 5.44 4.98 -0.27
C ARG A 285 4.15 5.72 -0.07
N TYR A 286 4.22 7.04 0.03
CA TYR A 286 3.04 7.83 0.32
C TYR A 286 2.13 7.83 -0.91
N VAL A 287 0.93 7.29 -0.73
CA VAL A 287 -0.13 7.26 -1.74
C VAL A 287 -1.32 8.05 -1.18
N PRO A 288 -1.61 9.27 -1.69
CA PRO A 288 -2.67 10.11 -1.16
C PRO A 288 -4.06 9.46 -1.15
N SER A 289 -4.36 8.64 -2.14
CA SER A 289 -5.64 7.92 -2.27
C SER A 289 -5.78 6.75 -1.29
N GLU A 290 -4.68 6.31 -0.68
CA GLU A 290 -4.66 5.26 0.33
C GLU A 290 -3.55 5.57 1.36
N PRO A 291 -3.77 6.52 2.29
CA PRO A 291 -2.75 7.05 3.19
C PRO A 291 -2.41 6.10 4.34
N ARG A 292 -2.19 4.82 4.04
CA ARG A 292 -1.92 3.72 4.98
C ARG A 292 -0.69 3.94 5.87
N VAL A 293 0.29 4.72 5.41
CA VAL A 293 1.47 5.10 6.22
C VAL A 293 1.14 6.11 7.33
N LEU A 294 -0.01 6.77 7.27
CA LEU A 294 -0.54 7.67 8.30
C LEU A 294 -1.50 6.96 9.27
N PHE A 295 -1.62 5.63 9.25
CA PHE A 295 -2.52 4.88 10.14
C PHE A 295 -2.39 5.23 11.64
N PRO A 296 -1.17 5.53 12.19
CA PRO A 296 -1.04 6.03 13.57
C PRO A 296 -1.75 7.35 13.88
N TYR A 297 -2.36 8.01 12.88
CA TYR A 297 -3.39 9.03 13.07
C TYR A 297 -4.43 8.60 14.13
N TYR A 298 -4.90 7.35 14.08
CA TYR A 298 -5.93 6.83 14.98
C TYR A 298 -5.44 6.64 16.43
N VAL A 299 -4.13 6.64 16.66
CA VAL A 299 -3.54 6.66 18.00
C VAL A 299 -3.20 8.09 18.45
N LEU A 300 -2.77 8.96 17.53
CA LEU A 300 -2.22 10.27 17.86
C LEU A 300 -3.28 11.39 17.95
N ILE A 301 -4.31 11.35 17.08
CA ILE A 301 -5.28 12.44 16.94
C ILE A 301 -6.50 12.29 17.85
N PRO A 302 -7.18 11.13 17.95
CA PRO A 302 -8.35 10.98 18.82
C PRO A 302 -8.13 11.39 20.29
N PRO A 303 -6.98 11.13 20.94
CA PRO A 303 -6.71 11.64 22.29
C PRO A 303 -6.73 13.17 22.38
N LEU A 304 -6.21 13.86 21.36
CA LEU A 304 -6.22 15.32 21.26
C LEU A 304 -7.62 15.87 21.00
N LEU A 305 -8.44 15.16 20.20
CA LEU A 305 -9.85 15.50 20.00
C LEU A 305 -10.63 15.35 21.31
N GLY A 306 -10.41 14.27 22.07
CA GLY A 306 -11.00 14.06 23.39
C GLY A 306 -10.69 15.20 24.37
N LEU A 307 -9.44 15.70 24.36
CA LEU A 307 -9.02 16.87 25.13
C LEU A 307 -9.73 18.17 24.71
N GLY A 308 -9.96 18.32 23.39
CA GLY A 308 -10.73 19.41 22.80
C GLY A 308 -12.19 19.38 23.25
N PHE A 309 -12.88 18.26 23.00
CA PHE A 309 -14.26 18.04 23.41
C PHE A 309 -14.46 18.27 24.90
N GLU A 310 -13.58 17.74 25.75
CA GLU A 310 -13.64 17.97 27.20
C GLU A 310 -13.65 19.46 27.55
N ARG A 311 -12.78 20.26 26.92
CA ARG A 311 -12.71 21.70 27.21
C ARG A 311 -13.97 22.43 26.79
N TRP A 312 -14.52 22.10 25.62
CA TRP A 312 -15.74 22.74 25.12
C TRP A 312 -16.98 22.31 25.95
N SER A 313 -17.11 21.02 26.27
CA SER A 313 -18.22 20.47 27.05
C SER A 313 -18.27 20.98 28.50
N ARG A 314 -17.12 21.34 29.10
CA ARG A 314 -17.08 21.88 30.47
C ARG A 314 -17.54 23.34 30.56
N ARG A 315 -17.55 24.11 29.46
CA ARG A 315 -18.00 25.52 29.47
C ARG A 315 -19.49 25.59 29.12
N LYS A 316 -20.28 26.37 29.87
CA LYS A 316 -21.74 26.56 29.59
C LYS A 316 -22.01 26.93 28.13
N THR A 317 -21.26 27.89 27.59
CA THR A 317 -21.37 28.35 26.19
C THR A 317 -20.74 27.41 25.17
N GLY A 318 -19.86 26.48 25.59
CA GLY A 318 -19.17 25.55 24.72
C GLY A 318 -19.88 24.20 24.53
N ARG A 319 -20.90 23.90 25.35
CA ARG A 319 -21.65 22.63 25.29
C ARG A 319 -22.39 22.44 23.97
N ILE A 320 -23.11 23.46 23.50
CA ILE A 320 -23.86 23.38 22.24
C ILE A 320 -22.92 23.14 21.05
N PRO A 321 -21.82 23.91 20.87
CA PRO A 321 -20.83 23.60 19.85
C PRO A 321 -20.22 22.20 19.98
N ALA A 322 -19.91 21.73 21.20
CA ALA A 322 -19.36 20.39 21.41
C ALA A 322 -20.33 19.29 20.95
N ILE A 323 -21.63 19.43 21.27
CA ILE A 323 -22.66 18.50 20.82
C ILE A 323 -22.80 18.56 19.29
N ALA A 324 -22.82 19.76 18.70
CA ALA A 324 -22.90 19.93 17.26
C ALA A 324 -21.70 19.30 16.53
N PHE A 325 -20.47 19.52 17.01
CA PHE A 325 -19.26 18.90 16.47
C PHE A 325 -19.30 17.38 16.58
N GLY A 326 -19.74 16.85 17.73
CA GLY A 326 -19.92 15.40 17.92
C GLY A 326 -20.96 14.83 16.94
N GLY A 327 -22.10 15.51 16.78
CA GLY A 327 -23.14 15.12 15.83
C GLY A 327 -22.65 15.14 14.38
N VAL A 328 -21.88 16.17 13.99
CA VAL A 328 -21.26 16.26 12.66
C VAL A 328 -20.29 15.11 12.40
N LEU A 329 -19.42 14.77 13.37
CA LEU A 329 -18.48 13.66 13.21
C LEU A 329 -19.21 12.31 13.12
N VAL A 330 -20.18 12.06 13.98
CA VAL A 330 -20.97 10.81 13.94
C VAL A 330 -21.74 10.70 12.62
N PHE A 331 -22.39 11.77 12.17
CA PHE A 331 -23.07 11.81 10.88
C PHE A 331 -22.09 11.56 9.72
N ALA A 332 -20.94 12.21 9.73
CA ALA A 332 -19.95 12.07 8.66
C ALA A 332 -19.36 10.67 8.59
N HIS A 333 -19.01 10.07 9.73
CA HIS A 333 -18.53 8.69 9.78
C HIS A 333 -19.61 7.70 9.34
N GLY A 334 -20.87 7.91 9.73
CA GLY A 334 -22.00 7.10 9.25
C GLY A 334 -22.28 7.25 7.75
N ALA A 335 -22.18 8.47 7.22
CA ALA A 335 -22.31 8.74 5.79
C ALA A 335 -21.15 8.12 5.00
N ASP A 336 -19.92 8.22 5.51
CA ASP A 336 -18.72 7.62 4.92
C ASP A 336 -18.85 6.09 4.88
N MET A 337 -19.20 5.47 6.01
CA MET A 337 -19.57 4.05 6.07
C MET A 337 -20.58 3.66 4.99
N ALA A 338 -21.70 4.38 4.88
CA ALA A 338 -22.77 4.04 3.94
C ALA A 338 -22.34 4.19 2.47
N VAL A 339 -21.61 5.27 2.14
CA VAL A 339 -21.13 5.53 0.78
C VAL A 339 -20.09 4.48 0.37
N GLN A 340 -19.13 4.19 1.25
CA GLN A 340 -18.07 3.22 0.98
C GLN A 340 -18.57 1.80 0.96
N HIS A 341 -19.51 1.45 1.83
CA HIS A 341 -20.14 0.14 1.83
C HIS A 341 -20.84 -0.13 0.49
N ARG A 342 -21.63 0.82 -0.03
CA ARG A 342 -22.26 0.69 -1.36
C ARG A 342 -21.23 0.57 -2.47
N HIS A 343 -20.14 1.35 -2.41
CA HIS A 343 -19.07 1.24 -3.40
C HIS A 343 -18.38 -0.13 -3.36
N LEU A 344 -18.11 -0.63 -2.16
CA LEU A 344 -17.59 -1.97 -1.96
C LEU A 344 -18.58 -3.02 -2.45
N GLU A 345 -19.87 -2.95 -2.13
CA GLU A 345 -20.89 -3.91 -2.62
C GLU A 345 -20.93 -3.97 -4.15
N ASN A 346 -20.88 -2.81 -4.81
CA ASN A 346 -20.82 -2.74 -6.27
C ASN A 346 -19.53 -3.35 -6.85
N THR A 347 -18.46 -3.43 -6.06
CA THR A 347 -17.17 -4.03 -6.45
C THR A 347 -16.97 -5.43 -5.82
N ALA A 348 -17.84 -5.84 -4.89
CA ALA A 348 -17.70 -6.99 -4.00
C ALA A 348 -17.91 -8.30 -4.73
N GLY A 349 -18.72 -8.27 -5.79
CA GLY A 349 -18.88 -9.38 -6.74
C GLY A 349 -17.55 -9.85 -7.31
N GLU A 350 -16.54 -8.97 -7.38
CA GLU A 350 -15.25 -9.30 -7.96
C GLU A 350 -14.30 -9.96 -6.95
N VAL A 351 -14.17 -9.44 -5.71
CA VAL A 351 -13.08 -9.85 -4.78
C VAL A 351 -13.57 -10.59 -3.55
N THR A 352 -14.78 -10.33 -3.05
CA THR A 352 -15.28 -10.84 -1.75
C THR A 352 -16.40 -11.86 -1.88
N ALA A 353 -16.89 -12.13 -3.10
CA ALA A 353 -17.90 -13.16 -3.35
C ALA A 353 -17.42 -14.56 -2.94
N SER A 354 -18.35 -15.48 -2.67
CA SER A 354 -18.01 -16.86 -2.34
C SER A 354 -17.22 -17.52 -3.48
N LEU A 355 -16.09 -18.16 -3.16
CA LEU A 355 -15.31 -18.92 -4.15
C LEU A 355 -15.78 -20.37 -4.30
N VAL A 356 -16.75 -20.82 -3.48
CA VAL A 356 -17.28 -22.20 -3.54
C VAL A 356 -17.73 -22.63 -4.95
N PRO A 357 -18.45 -21.80 -5.74
CA PRO A 357 -18.79 -22.17 -7.11
C PRO A 357 -17.56 -22.37 -8.00
N LEU A 358 -16.54 -21.52 -7.85
CA LEU A 358 -15.27 -21.61 -8.58
C LEU A 358 -14.50 -22.86 -8.18
N GLU A 359 -14.38 -23.14 -6.88
CA GLU A 359 -13.73 -24.35 -6.35
C GLU A 359 -14.41 -25.62 -6.89
N ASN A 360 -15.75 -25.67 -6.87
CA ASN A 360 -16.51 -26.81 -7.39
C ASN A 360 -16.28 -27.01 -8.90
N ALA A 361 -16.20 -25.93 -9.67
CA ALA A 361 -15.92 -26.00 -11.10
C ALA A 361 -14.51 -26.52 -11.38
N LEU A 362 -13.50 -26.04 -10.64
CA LEU A 362 -12.12 -26.51 -10.75
C LEU A 362 -11.98 -27.99 -10.37
N ARG A 363 -12.62 -28.42 -9.27
CA ARG A 363 -12.69 -29.83 -8.84
C ARG A 363 -13.31 -30.70 -9.91
N LYS A 364 -14.43 -30.26 -10.50
CA LYS A 364 -15.15 -30.99 -11.56
C LYS A 364 -14.32 -31.17 -12.82
N GLU A 365 -13.51 -30.17 -13.17
CA GLU A 365 -12.60 -30.25 -14.32
C GLU A 365 -11.22 -30.83 -13.96
N HIS A 366 -11.05 -31.31 -12.71
CA HIS A 366 -9.79 -31.88 -12.19
C HIS A 366 -8.58 -30.94 -12.27
N VAL A 367 -8.80 -29.63 -12.12
CA VAL A 367 -7.76 -28.61 -12.14
C VAL A 367 -7.36 -28.29 -10.70
N ARG A 368 -6.11 -28.58 -10.33
CA ARG A 368 -5.56 -28.31 -8.99
C ARG A 368 -4.58 -27.14 -8.94
N HIS A 369 -3.99 -26.78 -10.08
CA HIS A 369 -3.05 -25.67 -10.17
C HIS A 369 -3.58 -24.63 -11.14
N VAL A 370 -3.60 -23.35 -10.73
CA VAL A 370 -4.12 -22.28 -11.58
C VAL A 370 -3.30 -21.00 -11.55
N TYR A 371 -3.15 -20.38 -12.71
CA TYR A 371 -2.77 -18.98 -12.84
C TYR A 371 -3.98 -18.07 -12.66
N THR A 372 -3.87 -17.02 -11.86
CA THR A 372 -4.95 -16.03 -11.70
C THR A 372 -4.39 -14.67 -11.27
N ASP A 373 -5.24 -13.72 -10.89
CA ASP A 373 -4.81 -12.42 -10.37
C ASP A 373 -4.40 -12.49 -8.88
N TYR A 374 -3.64 -11.50 -8.43
CA TYR A 374 -3.14 -11.39 -7.06
C TYR A 374 -4.18 -11.69 -5.97
N TRP A 375 -5.38 -11.11 -6.09
CA TRP A 375 -6.40 -11.17 -5.04
C TRP A 375 -7.10 -12.53 -5.00
N THR A 376 -7.32 -13.12 -6.17
CA THR A 376 -7.95 -14.44 -6.27
C THR A 376 -6.98 -15.55 -5.85
N ALA A 377 -5.69 -15.45 -6.20
CA ALA A 377 -4.71 -16.53 -6.01
C ALA A 377 -4.58 -16.98 -4.54
N TYR A 378 -4.24 -16.07 -3.65
CA TYR A 378 -3.99 -16.43 -2.25
C TYR A 378 -5.29 -16.77 -1.51
N ARG A 379 -6.41 -16.15 -1.89
CA ARG A 379 -7.72 -16.44 -1.28
C ARG A 379 -8.22 -17.81 -1.69
N LEU A 380 -8.18 -18.16 -2.98
CA LEU A 380 -8.57 -19.48 -3.49
C LEU A 380 -7.71 -20.58 -2.86
N THR A 381 -6.40 -20.34 -2.75
CA THR A 381 -5.48 -21.30 -2.12
C THR A 381 -5.80 -21.49 -0.63
N PHE A 382 -6.11 -20.42 0.10
CA PHE A 382 -6.46 -20.51 1.51
C PHE A 382 -7.84 -21.14 1.75
N GLU A 383 -8.89 -20.68 1.05
CA GLU A 383 -10.27 -21.15 1.24
C GLU A 383 -10.47 -22.61 0.80
N SER A 384 -9.72 -23.06 -0.22
CA SER A 384 -9.69 -24.48 -0.63
C SER A 384 -8.82 -25.37 0.26
N ASN A 385 -8.26 -24.83 1.35
CA ASN A 385 -7.34 -25.53 2.24
C ASN A 385 -6.14 -26.13 1.50
N GLU A 386 -5.55 -25.37 0.57
CA GLU A 386 -4.43 -25.76 -0.28
C GLU A 386 -4.70 -26.98 -1.19
N GLU A 387 -5.96 -27.36 -1.40
CA GLU A 387 -6.30 -28.38 -2.41
C GLU A 387 -6.20 -27.84 -3.83
N ILE A 388 -6.49 -26.54 -4.01
CA ILE A 388 -6.27 -25.81 -5.25
C ILE A 388 -5.16 -24.80 -4.98
N ILE A 389 -4.00 -25.00 -5.59
CA ILE A 389 -2.87 -24.07 -5.50
C ILE A 389 -2.96 -23.06 -6.63
N ALA A 390 -3.03 -21.78 -6.26
CA ALA A 390 -3.12 -20.70 -7.22
C ALA A 390 -1.96 -19.72 -7.05
N SER A 391 -1.43 -19.25 -8.18
CA SER A 391 -0.37 -18.25 -8.21
C SER A 391 -0.77 -17.05 -9.08
N PRO A 392 -0.38 -15.82 -8.69
CA PRO A 392 -0.34 -14.71 -9.64
C PRO A 392 0.58 -15.04 -10.81
N ILE A 393 0.30 -14.46 -11.98
CA ILE A 393 1.21 -14.55 -13.13
C ILE A 393 2.41 -13.63 -12.88
N PRO A 394 3.66 -14.15 -12.90
CA PRO A 394 4.85 -13.32 -12.82
C PRO A 394 4.81 -12.23 -13.91
N GLY A 395 5.30 -11.03 -13.61
CA GLY A 395 5.27 -9.89 -14.55
C GLY A 395 3.88 -9.24 -14.77
N ASP A 396 2.78 -9.88 -14.39
CA ASP A 396 1.49 -9.21 -14.28
C ASP A 396 1.24 -8.67 -12.88
N ASP A 397 1.53 -9.48 -11.87
CA ASP A 397 1.28 -9.21 -10.46
C ASP A 397 2.47 -9.69 -9.62
N LEU A 398 2.60 -9.13 -8.41
CA LEU A 398 3.64 -9.52 -7.48
C LEU A 398 3.38 -10.93 -6.92
N VAL A 399 4.32 -11.84 -7.17
CA VAL A 399 4.34 -13.17 -6.52
C VAL A 399 4.96 -13.04 -5.13
N ARG A 400 4.13 -13.20 -4.11
CA ARG A 400 4.51 -13.09 -2.69
C ARG A 400 5.18 -14.36 -2.20
N TYR A 401 4.64 -15.52 -2.56
CA TYR A 401 5.09 -16.83 -2.08
C TYR A 401 5.55 -17.71 -3.26
N PRO A 402 6.86 -17.71 -3.59
CA PRO A 402 7.42 -18.46 -4.72
C PRO A 402 7.11 -19.96 -4.77
N PRO A 403 7.00 -20.71 -3.65
CA PRO A 403 6.70 -22.14 -3.73
C PRO A 403 5.39 -22.46 -4.46
N TYR A 404 4.32 -21.65 -4.28
CA TYR A 404 3.07 -21.85 -5.03
C TYR A 404 3.23 -21.64 -6.54
N LEU A 405 4.04 -20.65 -6.94
CA LEU A 405 4.34 -20.45 -8.35
C LEU A 405 5.07 -21.68 -8.92
N GLN A 406 6.04 -22.22 -8.19
CA GLN A 406 6.80 -23.40 -8.63
C GLN A 406 5.90 -24.63 -8.80
N GLU A 407 4.95 -24.85 -7.89
CA GLU A 407 3.96 -25.92 -8.00
C GLU A 407 3.10 -25.73 -9.26
N VAL A 408 2.55 -24.53 -9.49
CA VAL A 408 1.74 -24.22 -10.68
C VAL A 408 2.55 -24.38 -11.98
N GLU A 409 3.79 -23.90 -12.02
CA GLU A 409 4.68 -23.99 -13.18
C GLU A 409 5.14 -25.42 -13.50
N SER A 410 5.09 -26.32 -12.51
CA SER A 410 5.47 -27.72 -12.67
C SER A 410 4.32 -28.58 -13.21
N ASP A 411 3.08 -28.12 -13.07
CA ASP A 411 1.89 -28.83 -13.54
C ASP A 411 1.54 -28.50 -15.00
N ARG A 412 1.67 -29.50 -15.88
CA ARG A 412 1.30 -29.40 -17.31
C ARG A 412 -0.22 -29.36 -17.54
N ALA A 413 -1.00 -29.71 -16.52
CA ALA A 413 -2.45 -29.59 -16.51
C ALA A 413 -2.91 -28.31 -15.78
N SER A 414 -2.00 -27.36 -15.52
CA SER A 414 -2.36 -26.09 -14.90
C SER A 414 -3.39 -25.33 -15.76
N GLY A 415 -4.42 -24.85 -15.08
CA GLY A 415 -5.45 -24.02 -15.66
C GLY A 415 -5.17 -22.53 -15.49
N ALA A 416 -6.13 -21.72 -15.93
CA ALA A 416 -6.16 -20.30 -15.57
C ALA A 416 -7.56 -19.84 -15.20
N VAL A 417 -7.62 -18.85 -14.32
CA VAL A 417 -8.86 -18.25 -13.83
C VAL A 417 -8.73 -16.73 -13.94
N PHE A 418 -9.58 -16.10 -14.73
CA PHE A 418 -9.54 -14.66 -14.95
C PHE A 418 -10.92 -14.02 -14.79
N ARG A 419 -10.91 -12.73 -14.44
CA ARG A 419 -12.11 -11.89 -14.33
C ARG A 419 -12.11 -10.83 -15.43
N GLY A 420 -13.29 -10.31 -15.75
CA GLY A 420 -13.47 -9.12 -16.57
C GLY A 420 -12.70 -9.17 -17.89
N ASP A 421 -11.88 -8.14 -18.13
CA ASP A 421 -11.24 -7.91 -19.43
C ASP A 421 -10.20 -8.99 -19.75
N ARG A 422 -9.49 -9.51 -18.74
CA ARG A 422 -8.48 -10.55 -18.93
C ARG A 422 -9.08 -11.85 -19.45
N ASP A 423 -10.24 -12.24 -18.93
CA ASP A 423 -10.97 -13.39 -19.42
C ASP A 423 -11.42 -13.16 -20.88
N ARG A 424 -12.04 -12.01 -21.17
CA ARG A 424 -12.47 -11.71 -22.56
C ARG A 424 -11.30 -11.69 -23.54
N CYS A 425 -10.15 -11.16 -23.13
CA CYS A 425 -8.97 -11.03 -23.98
C CYS A 425 -8.29 -12.37 -24.24
N LEU A 426 -8.16 -13.24 -23.23
CA LEU A 426 -7.62 -14.57 -23.45
C LEU A 426 -8.55 -15.41 -24.34
N ASP A 427 -9.87 -15.35 -24.10
CA ASP A 427 -10.86 -16.01 -24.95
C ASP A 427 -10.76 -15.54 -26.41
N ALA A 428 -10.65 -14.23 -26.62
CA ALA A 428 -10.49 -13.63 -27.94
C ALA A 428 -9.19 -14.09 -28.64
N TYR A 429 -8.06 -14.09 -27.92
CA TYR A 429 -6.78 -14.57 -28.45
C TYR A 429 -6.87 -16.05 -28.87
N LEU A 430 -7.42 -16.91 -28.01
CA LEU A 430 -7.54 -18.35 -28.29
C LEU A 430 -8.41 -18.61 -29.53
N ARG A 431 -9.50 -17.87 -29.70
CA ARG A 431 -10.37 -17.95 -30.89
C ARG A 431 -9.67 -17.45 -32.15
N GLU A 432 -8.95 -16.33 -32.07
CA GLU A 432 -8.20 -15.76 -33.19
C GLU A 432 -7.15 -16.75 -33.72
N GLN A 433 -6.41 -17.39 -32.79
CA GLN A 433 -5.39 -18.39 -33.12
C GLN A 433 -5.96 -19.78 -33.44
N ARG A 434 -7.29 -19.97 -33.33
CA ARG A 434 -7.99 -21.25 -33.55
C ARG A 434 -7.43 -22.39 -32.68
N LEU A 435 -6.98 -22.07 -31.47
CA LEU A 435 -6.42 -23.05 -30.54
C LEU A 435 -7.56 -23.80 -29.82
N PRO A 436 -7.43 -25.11 -29.56
CA PRO A 436 -8.42 -25.85 -28.79
C PRO A 436 -8.28 -25.55 -27.30
N TYR A 437 -9.39 -25.19 -26.64
CA TYR A 437 -9.42 -24.93 -25.20
C TYR A 437 -10.77 -25.32 -24.59
N ARG A 438 -10.78 -25.53 -23.26
CA ARG A 438 -12.00 -25.73 -22.48
C ARG A 438 -12.19 -24.53 -21.54
N ARG A 439 -13.21 -23.73 -21.81
CA ARG A 439 -13.62 -22.60 -20.97
C ARG A 439 -14.97 -22.87 -20.32
N LEU A 440 -15.07 -22.59 -19.02
CA LEU A 440 -16.32 -22.49 -18.27
C LEU A 440 -16.47 -21.05 -17.78
N PHE A 441 -17.71 -20.58 -17.66
CA PHE A 441 -17.99 -19.30 -17.01
C PHE A 441 -18.66 -19.56 -15.66
N VAL A 442 -18.01 -19.11 -14.60
CA VAL A 442 -18.47 -19.17 -13.22
C VAL A 442 -18.41 -17.75 -12.69
N GLU A 443 -19.50 -17.00 -12.85
CA GLU A 443 -19.53 -15.56 -12.59
C GLU A 443 -18.82 -15.17 -11.27
N PRO A 444 -17.87 -14.21 -11.30
CA PRO A 444 -17.41 -13.38 -12.44
C PRO A 444 -16.22 -13.96 -13.25
N PHE A 445 -15.89 -15.23 -13.06
CA PHE A 445 -14.68 -15.87 -13.58
C PHE A 445 -14.87 -16.62 -14.90
N GLY A 446 -13.95 -16.44 -15.83
CA GLY A 446 -13.66 -17.41 -16.87
C GLY A 446 -12.62 -18.42 -16.39
N VAL A 447 -12.98 -19.70 -16.42
CA VAL A 447 -12.14 -20.83 -15.99
C VAL A 447 -11.66 -21.60 -17.21
N TYR A 448 -10.35 -21.65 -17.39
CA TYR A 448 -9.66 -22.32 -18.49
C TYR A 448 -9.03 -23.60 -17.97
N ALA A 449 -9.72 -24.73 -18.12
CA ALA A 449 -9.29 -26.00 -17.53
C ALA A 449 -8.27 -26.77 -18.38
N ARG A 450 -8.20 -26.48 -19.68
CA ARG A 450 -7.24 -27.08 -20.62
C ARG A 450 -6.71 -25.99 -21.52
N LEU A 451 -5.57 -25.43 -21.14
CA LEU A 451 -4.85 -24.43 -21.93
C LEU A 451 -3.90 -25.11 -22.92
N PRO A 452 -3.79 -24.60 -24.16
CA PRO A 452 -2.74 -25.00 -25.08
C PRO A 452 -1.35 -24.85 -24.45
N ILE A 453 -0.43 -25.75 -24.78
CA ILE A 453 0.92 -25.77 -24.19
C ILE A 453 1.67 -24.45 -24.42
N ASP A 454 1.52 -23.83 -25.59
CA ASP A 454 2.16 -22.55 -25.92
C ASP A 454 1.65 -21.42 -25.03
N VAL A 455 0.37 -21.45 -24.67
CA VAL A 455 -0.23 -20.48 -23.75
C VAL A 455 0.26 -20.72 -22.33
N GLN A 456 0.34 -21.97 -21.87
CA GLN A 456 0.91 -22.27 -20.55
C GLN A 456 2.37 -21.81 -20.46
N GLN A 457 3.17 -22.06 -21.49
CA GLN A 457 4.56 -21.58 -21.56
C GLN A 457 4.62 -20.05 -21.53
N PHE A 458 3.72 -19.37 -22.23
CA PHE A 458 3.62 -17.91 -22.20
C PHE A 458 3.37 -17.38 -20.79
N LEU A 459 2.37 -17.93 -20.09
CA LEU A 459 2.06 -17.55 -18.70
C LEU A 459 3.25 -17.80 -17.77
N LYS A 460 3.96 -18.92 -17.96
CA LYS A 460 5.15 -19.30 -17.19
C LYS A 460 6.34 -18.37 -17.40
N ARG A 461 6.53 -17.80 -18.60
CA ARG A 461 7.60 -16.81 -18.82
C ARG A 461 7.40 -15.52 -18.03
N GLY A 462 6.16 -15.27 -17.59
CA GLY A 462 5.84 -14.06 -16.86
C GLY A 462 5.65 -12.84 -17.75
N ASP A 463 5.31 -13.05 -19.02
CA ASP A 463 5.02 -11.97 -19.96
C ASP A 463 3.57 -11.46 -19.80
N GLY A 464 2.80 -11.98 -18.84
CA GLY A 464 1.38 -11.73 -18.68
C GLY A 464 0.51 -12.69 -19.49
N ILE A 465 -0.63 -12.23 -20.02
CA ILE A 465 -1.49 -13.04 -20.91
C ILE A 465 -1.21 -12.75 -22.38
N PRO A 466 -1.31 -13.74 -23.28
CA PRO A 466 -1.26 -13.47 -24.70
C PRO A 466 -2.46 -12.61 -25.13
N LEU A 467 -2.21 -11.68 -26.06
CA LEU A 467 -3.17 -10.65 -26.44
C LEU A 467 -3.67 -10.84 -27.88
N PRO A 468 -4.99 -10.64 -28.14
CA PRO A 468 -5.54 -10.65 -29.50
C PRO A 468 -5.07 -9.42 -30.28
N ARG A 469 -5.20 -9.45 -31.61
CA ARG A 469 -4.74 -8.35 -32.48
C ARG A 469 -5.35 -6.98 -32.12
N GLU A 470 -6.60 -6.95 -31.67
CA GLU A 470 -7.26 -5.70 -31.26
C GLU A 470 -6.65 -5.05 -30.02
N ALA A 471 -5.90 -5.80 -29.21
CA ALA A 471 -5.24 -5.27 -28.02
C ALA A 471 -4.11 -4.29 -28.36
N PHE A 472 -3.52 -4.37 -29.56
CA PHE A 472 -2.36 -3.57 -29.95
C PHE A 472 -2.74 -2.15 -30.42
N ARG A 473 -3.97 -1.68 -30.18
CA ARG A 473 -4.44 -0.33 -30.54
C ARG A 473 -3.93 0.71 -29.55
N VAL A 474 -3.16 1.67 -30.04
CA VAL A 474 -2.54 2.72 -29.24
C VAL A 474 -2.81 4.09 -29.84
N GLY A 475 -3.19 5.04 -28.98
CA GLY A 475 -3.26 6.47 -29.31
C GLY A 475 -2.04 7.21 -28.80
N TRP A 476 -1.50 8.16 -29.55
CA TRP A 476 -0.28 8.91 -29.18
C TRP A 476 -0.55 10.38 -28.90
N THR A 477 0.18 10.95 -27.96
CA THR A 477 0.27 12.40 -27.73
C THR A 477 1.72 12.76 -27.40
N ILE A 478 2.32 13.57 -28.28
CA ILE A 478 3.72 13.98 -28.16
C ILE A 478 3.84 15.16 -27.19
N GLY A 479 4.61 14.97 -26.12
CA GLY A 479 4.95 16.02 -25.16
C GLY A 479 6.21 16.80 -25.59
N PRO A 480 6.84 17.55 -24.67
CA PRO A 480 8.09 18.26 -24.95
C PRO A 480 9.21 17.35 -25.44
N HIS A 481 9.89 17.77 -26.52
CA HIS A 481 11.01 17.08 -27.16
C HIS A 481 12.20 18.04 -27.34
N PRO A 482 13.45 17.52 -27.27
CA PRO A 482 14.62 18.33 -27.61
C PRO A 482 14.60 18.68 -29.11
N THR A 483 14.99 19.90 -29.47
CA THR A 483 15.09 20.33 -30.87
C THR A 483 16.30 19.76 -31.60
N GLY A 484 17.28 19.23 -30.86
CA GLY A 484 18.42 18.48 -31.37
C GLY A 484 19.23 17.88 -30.23
N ILE A 485 20.02 16.84 -30.52
CA ILE A 485 20.86 16.16 -29.52
C ILE A 485 22.28 16.03 -30.07
N PRO A 486 23.33 16.44 -29.33
CA PRO A 486 24.71 16.20 -29.74
C PRO A 486 24.99 14.69 -29.88
N ARG A 487 25.78 14.29 -30.87
CA ARG A 487 26.12 12.88 -31.12
C ARG A 487 26.62 12.16 -29.85
N GLY A 488 26.16 10.92 -29.66
CA GLY A 488 26.53 10.08 -28.52
C GLY A 488 26.08 10.60 -27.14
N ARG A 489 25.38 11.74 -27.05
CA ARG A 489 24.82 12.25 -25.79
C ARG A 489 23.41 11.71 -25.56
N ALA A 490 23.03 11.73 -24.29
CA ALA A 490 21.67 11.42 -23.86
C ALA A 490 20.88 12.71 -23.62
N SER A 491 19.62 12.72 -24.05
CA SER A 491 18.61 13.71 -23.68
C SER A 491 17.37 13.01 -23.14
N ARG A 492 16.34 13.77 -22.77
CA ARG A 492 15.04 13.24 -22.37
C ARG A 492 13.94 13.83 -23.22
N ALA A 493 12.95 13.00 -23.54
CA ALA A 493 11.70 13.43 -24.14
C ALA A 493 10.52 12.96 -23.28
N THR A 494 9.40 13.66 -23.39
CA THR A 494 8.14 13.26 -22.74
C THR A 494 7.18 12.76 -23.81
N VAL A 495 6.71 11.53 -23.63
CA VAL A 495 5.79 10.88 -24.57
C VAL A 495 4.60 10.36 -23.78
N SER A 496 3.40 10.63 -24.30
CA SER A 496 2.17 10.10 -23.76
C SER A 496 1.52 9.15 -24.77
N PHE A 497 0.97 8.05 -24.28
CA PHE A 497 0.22 7.10 -25.07
C PHE A 497 -1.01 6.60 -24.32
N ARG A 498 -2.05 6.22 -25.05
CA ARG A 498 -3.32 5.71 -24.53
C ARG A 498 -3.54 4.30 -24.99
N ASN A 499 -3.98 3.42 -24.08
CA ASN A 499 -4.51 2.12 -24.45
C ASN A 499 -5.89 2.29 -25.09
N GLU A 500 -5.97 2.17 -26.41
CA GLU A 500 -7.22 2.24 -27.18
C GLU A 500 -7.77 0.84 -27.51
N GLY A 501 -7.07 -0.20 -27.06
CA GLY A 501 -7.50 -1.58 -27.16
C GLY A 501 -8.49 -1.98 -26.06
N PRO A 502 -9.17 -3.13 -26.22
CA PRO A 502 -10.11 -3.64 -25.23
C PRO A 502 -9.44 -4.41 -24.08
N CYS A 503 -8.11 -4.57 -24.11
CA CYS A 503 -7.35 -5.44 -23.22
C CYS A 503 -6.37 -4.66 -22.36
N PRO A 504 -6.24 -5.00 -21.06
CA PRO A 504 -5.18 -4.45 -20.24
C PRO A 504 -3.83 -4.92 -20.76
N TRP A 505 -2.86 -4.00 -20.83
CA TRP A 505 -1.49 -4.33 -21.21
C TRP A 505 -0.68 -4.77 -19.98
N PRO A 506 0.05 -5.90 -20.07
CA PRO A 506 0.91 -6.38 -18.98
C PRO A 506 2.09 -5.42 -18.75
N THR A 507 2.80 -5.58 -17.63
CA THR A 507 3.97 -4.71 -17.34
C THR A 507 5.12 -4.92 -18.31
N ALA A 508 5.11 -6.05 -19.05
CA ALA A 508 6.03 -6.35 -20.15
C ALA A 508 5.79 -5.50 -21.41
N VAL A 509 4.78 -4.63 -21.45
CA VAL A 509 4.60 -3.65 -22.52
C VAL A 509 5.38 -2.37 -22.20
N HIS A 510 6.38 -2.09 -23.01
CA HIS A 510 7.28 -0.95 -22.82
C HIS A 510 7.17 0.05 -23.98
N LEU A 511 7.47 1.31 -23.67
CA LEU A 511 7.70 2.32 -24.69
C LEU A 511 9.14 2.23 -25.20
N GLY A 512 9.30 2.12 -26.51
CA GLY A 512 10.59 2.16 -27.20
C GLY A 512 10.61 3.16 -28.35
N TYR A 513 11.74 3.22 -29.04
CA TYR A 513 11.88 4.05 -30.23
C TYR A 513 12.90 3.50 -31.23
N HIS A 514 12.85 4.02 -32.46
CA HIS A 514 13.80 3.76 -33.53
C HIS A 514 14.24 5.08 -34.18
N TRP A 515 15.48 5.15 -34.67
CA TRP A 515 16.00 6.31 -35.40
C TRP A 515 16.03 6.03 -36.89
N ARG A 516 15.00 6.47 -37.61
CA ARG A 516 14.88 6.28 -39.06
C ARG A 516 15.61 7.41 -39.80
N PRO A 517 16.63 7.12 -40.62
CA PRO A 517 17.40 8.16 -41.30
C PRO A 517 16.54 8.93 -42.31
N GLN A 518 16.79 10.24 -42.43
CA GLN A 518 16.26 11.08 -43.51
C GLN A 518 17.33 11.39 -44.55
N ASP A 519 18.59 11.52 -44.12
CA ASP A 519 19.69 11.80 -45.03
C ASP A 519 20.26 10.49 -45.65
N PRO A 520 20.63 10.49 -46.94
CA PRO A 520 21.20 9.32 -47.62
C PRO A 520 22.50 8.84 -46.96
N GLY A 521 22.66 7.52 -46.84
CA GLY A 521 23.87 6.89 -46.31
C GLY A 521 23.89 6.69 -44.79
N LEU A 522 22.92 7.24 -44.05
CA LEU A 522 22.78 6.99 -42.61
C LEU A 522 22.06 5.65 -42.34
N PRO A 523 22.44 4.90 -41.29
CA PRO A 523 21.82 3.62 -40.96
C PRO A 523 20.47 3.78 -40.24
N PHE A 524 19.55 2.85 -40.48
CA PHE A 524 18.35 2.72 -39.64
C PHE A 524 18.71 2.04 -38.32
N ILE A 525 18.60 2.78 -37.21
CA ILE A 525 18.89 2.25 -35.88
C ILE A 525 17.58 1.79 -35.25
N ARG A 526 17.38 0.48 -35.22
CA ARG A 526 16.25 -0.16 -34.56
C ARG A 526 16.57 -0.38 -33.09
N ASP A 527 15.52 -0.62 -32.31
CA ASP A 527 15.59 -1.04 -30.91
C ASP A 527 16.35 -0.07 -29.98
N GLY A 528 15.87 1.17 -29.91
CA GLY A 528 16.38 2.20 -28.99
C GLY A 528 15.97 1.96 -27.53
N GLY A 529 16.33 2.89 -26.64
CA GLY A 529 16.10 2.76 -25.20
C GLY A 529 14.63 2.54 -24.81
N ARG A 530 14.41 1.95 -23.63
CA ARG A 530 13.09 1.67 -23.06
C ARG A 530 12.66 2.72 -22.03
N ALA A 531 11.36 2.97 -21.97
CA ALA A 531 10.68 3.51 -20.80
C ALA A 531 9.58 2.54 -20.37
N ILE A 532 9.56 2.18 -19.09
CA ILE A 532 8.75 1.08 -18.57
C ILE A 532 7.60 1.64 -17.73
N PRO A 533 6.35 1.32 -18.05
CA PRO A 533 5.24 1.47 -17.11
C PRO A 533 5.46 0.51 -15.93
N ASN A 534 5.59 1.02 -14.70
CA ASN A 534 5.78 0.18 -13.51
C ASN A 534 4.48 -0.54 -13.05
N ARG A 535 3.49 -0.66 -13.93
CA ARG A 535 2.17 -1.25 -13.67
C ARG A 535 1.49 -1.57 -15.00
N ARG A 536 0.45 -2.41 -14.94
CA ARG A 536 -0.44 -2.65 -16.08
C ARG A 536 -1.08 -1.34 -16.56
N VAL A 537 -1.37 -1.28 -17.85
CA VAL A 537 -2.08 -0.15 -18.48
C VAL A 537 -3.49 -0.59 -18.84
N GLU A 538 -4.47 -0.07 -18.11
CA GLU A 538 -5.87 -0.47 -18.28
C GLU A 538 -6.47 0.14 -19.58
N PRO A 539 -7.53 -0.47 -20.17
CA PRO A 539 -8.20 0.10 -21.32
C PRO A 539 -8.65 1.55 -21.10
N GLY A 540 -8.39 2.41 -22.08
CA GLY A 540 -8.67 3.85 -22.04
C GLY A 540 -7.67 4.68 -21.23
N GLU A 541 -6.74 4.05 -20.50
CA GLU A 541 -5.77 4.76 -19.67
C GLU A 541 -4.73 5.52 -20.50
N LEU A 542 -4.44 6.76 -20.08
CA LEU A 542 -3.36 7.59 -20.64
C LEU A 542 -2.13 7.50 -19.73
N VAL A 543 -1.01 7.10 -20.30
CA VAL A 543 0.28 7.00 -19.61
C VAL A 543 1.25 8.02 -20.19
N THR A 544 1.96 8.73 -19.34
CA THR A 544 3.00 9.70 -19.72
C THR A 544 4.33 9.27 -19.13
N LEU A 545 5.32 9.05 -19.99
CA LEU A 545 6.66 8.62 -19.59
C LEU A 545 7.74 9.61 -20.06
N SER A 546 8.79 9.73 -19.24
CA SER A 546 10.04 10.40 -19.64
C SER A 546 10.97 9.35 -20.22
N VAL A 547 11.31 9.49 -21.50
CA VAL A 547 12.13 8.54 -22.25
C VAL A 547 13.56 9.05 -22.38
N PRO A 548 14.57 8.27 -21.96
CA PRO A 548 15.97 8.61 -22.22
C PRO A 548 16.29 8.36 -23.71
N LEU A 549 16.60 9.44 -24.42
CA LEU A 549 16.99 9.41 -25.83
C LEU A 549 18.51 9.39 -25.93
N LYS A 550 19.08 8.28 -26.42
CA LYS A 550 20.49 8.22 -26.80
C LYS A 550 20.60 8.57 -28.27
N ALA A 551 21.30 9.66 -28.58
CA ALA A 551 21.51 10.08 -29.96
C ALA A 551 22.40 9.08 -30.71
N PRO A 552 22.15 8.86 -32.02
CA PRO A 552 23.09 8.21 -32.93
C PRO A 552 24.51 8.81 -32.85
N ASP A 553 25.51 8.00 -33.17
CA ASP A 553 26.91 8.46 -33.22
C ASP A 553 27.21 9.27 -34.51
N GLN A 554 26.41 9.06 -35.56
CA GLN A 554 26.53 9.77 -36.83
C GLN A 554 25.58 10.98 -36.85
N PRO A 555 26.09 12.21 -37.02
CA PRO A 555 25.26 13.41 -37.12
C PRO A 555 24.43 13.39 -38.42
N GLY A 556 23.29 14.08 -38.39
CA GLY A 556 22.35 14.14 -39.51
C GLY A 556 20.89 14.22 -39.05
N ARG A 557 19.98 14.21 -40.03
CA ARG A 557 18.54 14.27 -39.78
C ARG A 557 17.94 12.87 -39.70
N TYR A 558 17.12 12.67 -38.67
CA TYR A 558 16.42 11.41 -38.41
C TYR A 558 14.95 11.69 -38.08
N LEU A 559 14.09 10.71 -38.32
CA LEU A 559 12.78 10.59 -37.69
C LEU A 559 12.93 9.67 -36.49
N LEU A 560 12.67 10.21 -35.30
CA LEU A 560 12.53 9.42 -34.09
C LEU A 560 11.14 8.80 -34.07
N GLN A 561 11.06 7.51 -34.36
CA GLN A 561 9.83 6.73 -34.42
C GLN A 561 9.59 6.07 -33.07
N TYR A 562 8.56 6.49 -32.34
CA TYR A 562 8.12 5.82 -31.13
C TYR A 562 7.15 4.70 -31.46
N ASP A 563 7.31 3.60 -30.75
CA ASP A 563 6.43 2.44 -30.81
C ASP A 563 6.36 1.77 -29.43
N LEU A 564 5.31 1.01 -29.19
CA LEU A 564 5.22 0.14 -28.03
C LEU A 564 5.76 -1.24 -28.40
N VAL A 565 6.37 -1.91 -27.45
CA VAL A 565 6.84 -3.29 -27.61
C VAL A 565 6.26 -4.13 -26.48
N PHE A 566 5.64 -5.24 -26.85
CA PHE A 566 5.39 -6.31 -25.89
C PHE A 566 6.65 -7.19 -25.89
N GLU A 567 7.46 -7.06 -24.84
CA GLU A 567 8.74 -7.75 -24.72
C GLU A 567 8.61 -9.26 -24.95
N GLN A 568 9.57 -9.84 -25.68
CA GLN A 568 9.57 -11.26 -26.08
C GLN A 568 8.38 -11.70 -26.95
N VAL A 569 7.53 -10.78 -27.39
CA VAL A 569 6.39 -11.03 -28.28
C VAL A 569 6.57 -10.33 -29.61
N ASP A 570 6.41 -9.00 -29.65
CA ASP A 570 6.53 -8.20 -30.87
C ASP A 570 6.43 -6.69 -30.57
N TRP A 571 6.84 -5.89 -31.54
CA TRP A 571 6.49 -4.48 -31.61
C TRP A 571 5.00 -4.32 -31.97
N PHE A 572 4.40 -3.19 -31.58
CA PHE A 572 2.99 -2.93 -31.86
C PHE A 572 2.78 -2.62 -33.36
N GLU A 573 3.73 -1.95 -34.02
CA GLU A 573 3.64 -1.62 -35.46
C GLU A 573 3.34 -2.87 -36.34
N PRO A 574 4.11 -3.98 -36.29
CA PRO A 574 3.79 -5.20 -37.03
C PRO A 574 2.42 -5.80 -36.72
N ARG A 575 1.88 -5.55 -35.52
CA ARG A 575 0.55 -6.03 -35.09
C ARG A 575 -0.58 -5.09 -35.51
N GLY A 576 -0.27 -3.96 -36.13
CA GLY A 576 -1.23 -2.96 -36.59
C GLY A 576 -1.46 -1.82 -35.59
N GLY A 577 -0.61 -1.70 -34.57
CA GLY A 577 -0.57 -0.54 -33.69
C GLY A 577 -0.05 0.69 -34.41
N ALA A 578 -0.59 1.86 -34.08
CA ALA A 578 -0.10 3.11 -34.62
C ALA A 578 1.29 3.44 -34.06
N ILE A 579 2.12 4.07 -34.87
CA ILE A 579 3.40 4.67 -34.45
C ILE A 579 3.30 6.19 -34.50
N VAL A 580 4.23 6.87 -33.83
CA VAL A 580 4.36 8.33 -33.95
C VAL A 580 5.80 8.72 -34.21
N THR A 581 6.03 9.64 -35.15
CA THR A 581 7.37 10.08 -35.55
C THR A 581 7.60 11.55 -35.22
N VAL A 582 8.77 11.86 -34.67
CA VAL A 582 9.21 13.24 -34.40
C VAL A 582 10.50 13.52 -35.18
N PRO A 583 10.55 14.59 -36.01
CA PRO A 583 11.79 15.00 -36.67
C PRO A 583 12.85 15.43 -35.65
N MET A 584 14.08 14.94 -35.82
CA MET A 584 15.19 15.16 -34.91
C MET A 584 16.49 15.44 -35.67
N GLU A 585 17.26 16.39 -35.16
CA GLU A 585 18.61 16.69 -35.65
C GLU A 585 19.67 16.17 -34.67
N VAL A 586 20.61 15.37 -35.17
CA VAL A 586 21.78 14.92 -34.41
C VAL A 586 22.98 15.76 -34.85
N ARG A 587 23.59 16.48 -33.90
CA ARG A 587 24.65 17.47 -34.15
C ARG A 587 26.04 16.97 -33.78
#